data_AF-F0FA44-F1
#
_entry.id   AF-F0FA44-F1
#
_cell.length_a   1.000
_cell.length_b   1.000
_cell.length_c   1.000
_cell.angle_alpha   90.00
_cell.angle_beta   90.00
_cell.angle_gamma   90.00
#
_symmetry.space_group_name_H-M   'P 1'
#
loop_
_entity.id
_entity.type
_entity.pdbx_description
1 polymer ?
#
loop_
_entity_poly.entity_id
_entity_poly.type
_entity_poly.pdbx_seq_one_letter_code
_entity_poly.pdbx_strand_id
1 'polypeptide(L)'
;MSEVDKWAANGVKFIYPVIVYFDDCFDVEDPSYLLNKEFQRIISEKKVSADYEVKDVVMVNIEQLMRIEKFFAAEKLDLAYLINSYIEYKEEFELNQVFPFNKYIFQEARKVGYELKKTRWFDEVFENLEMLDRKRL
;
A
#
# COMPACT_ATOMS: atom_id res chain seq x y z
N MET A 1 -16.73 12.83 -21.27
CA MET A 1 -16.84 11.57 -20.51
C MET A 1 -17.10 10.46 -21.50
N SER A 2 -16.22 9.47 -21.54
CA SER A 2 -16.30 8.30 -22.42
C SER A 2 -17.45 7.38 -21.98
N GLU A 3 -17.89 6.43 -22.81
CA GLU A 3 -18.95 5.47 -22.43
C GLU A 3 -18.58 4.60 -21.23
N VAL A 4 -17.29 4.41 -20.96
CA VAL A 4 -16.78 3.71 -19.77
C VAL A 4 -17.11 4.47 -18.47
N ASP A 5 -17.33 5.78 -18.56
CA ASP A 5 -17.65 6.65 -17.43
C ASP A 5 -19.16 6.72 -17.11
N LYS A 6 -20.02 6.06 -17.91
CA LYS A 6 -21.48 6.09 -17.72
C LYS A 6 -21.92 4.95 -16.81
N TRP A 7 -22.04 5.24 -15.52
CA TRP A 7 -22.61 4.30 -14.54
C TRP A 7 -24.02 4.70 -14.11
N ALA A 8 -24.94 3.73 -14.11
CA ALA A 8 -26.39 3.93 -13.99
C ALA A 8 -26.98 3.73 -12.56
N ALA A 9 -26.15 3.71 -11.52
CA ALA A 9 -26.63 3.41 -10.17
C ALA A 9 -27.03 4.66 -9.39
N ASN A 10 -28.26 4.66 -8.85
CA ASN A 10 -28.75 5.63 -7.87
C ASN A 10 -28.16 5.29 -6.50
N GLY A 11 -26.99 5.85 -6.16
CA GLY A 11 -26.31 5.65 -4.89
C GLY A 11 -25.03 6.48 -4.77
N VAL A 12 -24.48 6.59 -3.57
CA VAL A 12 -23.19 7.27 -3.33
C VAL A 12 -22.08 6.49 -4.05
N LYS A 13 -21.26 7.20 -4.83
CA LYS A 13 -20.19 6.62 -5.63
C LYS A 13 -18.87 6.69 -4.86
N PHE A 14 -18.35 5.54 -4.48
CA PHE A 14 -17.04 5.46 -3.82
C PHE A 14 -15.90 5.57 -4.85
N ILE A 15 -14.97 6.49 -4.63
CA ILE A 15 -13.76 6.65 -5.44
C ILE A 15 -12.56 6.29 -4.58
N TYR A 16 -11.73 5.37 -5.08
CA TYR A 16 -10.50 4.93 -4.44
C TYR A 16 -9.28 5.48 -5.21
N PRO A 17 -8.72 6.64 -4.81
CA PRO A 17 -7.54 7.17 -5.45
C PRO A 17 -6.30 6.34 -5.08
N VAL A 18 -5.69 5.72 -6.09
CA VAL A 18 -4.46 4.91 -5.92
C VAL A 18 -3.34 5.49 -6.78
N ILE A 19 -2.23 5.85 -6.14
CA ILE A 19 -0.99 6.26 -6.82
C ILE A 19 -0.09 5.04 -6.94
N VAL A 20 0.14 4.59 -8.17
CA VAL A 20 1.06 3.49 -8.48
C VAL A 20 2.42 4.06 -8.81
N TYR A 21 3.47 3.52 -8.20
CA TYR A 21 4.85 3.96 -8.41
C TYR A 21 5.83 2.78 -8.54
N PHE A 22 7.01 3.08 -9.08
CA PHE A 22 8.12 2.14 -9.22
C PHE A 22 9.35 2.52 -8.37
N ASP A 23 9.47 3.80 -7.99
CA ASP A 23 10.65 4.29 -7.28
C ASP A 23 10.58 3.93 -5.79
N ASP A 24 11.47 3.03 -5.37
CA ASP A 24 11.60 2.56 -3.99
C ASP A 24 11.96 3.71 -3.00
N CYS A 25 12.40 4.88 -3.48
CA CYS A 25 12.57 6.05 -2.60
C CYS A 25 11.26 6.50 -1.93
N PHE A 26 10.10 6.08 -2.43
CA PHE A 26 8.81 6.35 -1.80
C PHE A 26 8.36 5.27 -0.79
N ASP A 27 9.14 4.20 -0.60
CA ASP A 27 8.87 3.13 0.37
C ASP A 27 9.26 3.50 1.82
N VAL A 28 9.09 4.76 2.19
CA VAL A 28 9.40 5.33 3.50
C VAL A 28 8.15 5.90 4.18
N GLU A 29 8.25 6.16 5.47
CA GLU A 29 7.27 6.94 6.23
C GLU A 29 7.16 8.36 5.66
N ASP A 30 5.96 8.94 5.68
CA ASP A 30 5.61 10.34 5.34
C ASP A 30 5.09 10.67 3.92
N PRO A 31 5.64 10.19 2.78
CA PRO A 31 5.15 10.56 1.46
C PRO A 31 3.65 10.34 1.28
N SER A 32 3.14 9.21 1.75
CA SER A 32 1.70 8.87 1.73
C SER A 32 0.88 9.90 2.49
N TYR A 33 1.34 10.30 3.69
CA TYR A 33 0.66 11.29 4.52
C TYR A 33 0.60 12.66 3.84
N LEU A 34 1.73 13.14 3.32
CA LEU A 34 1.83 14.44 2.66
C LEU A 34 0.93 14.49 1.42
N LEU A 35 0.99 13.45 0.57
CA LEU A 35 0.20 13.39 -0.65
C LEU A 35 -1.29 13.29 -0.36
N ASN A 36 -1.69 12.49 0.64
CA ASN A 36 -3.10 12.42 1.04
C ASN A 36 -3.61 13.77 1.56
N LYS A 37 -2.83 14.47 2.39
CA LYS A 37 -3.20 15.79 2.91
C LYS A 37 -3.41 16.81 1.80
N GLU A 38 -2.49 16.86 0.84
CA GLU A 38 -2.60 17.76 -0.32
C GLU A 38 -3.78 17.40 -1.21
N PHE A 39 -4.04 16.10 -1.41
CA PHE A 39 -5.18 15.64 -2.18
C PHE A 39 -6.51 16.00 -1.53
N GLN A 40 -6.65 15.78 -0.21
CA GLN A 40 -7.86 16.18 0.53
C GLN A 40 -8.08 17.70 0.48
N ARG A 41 -7.01 18.51 0.52
CA ARG A 41 -7.11 19.96 0.31
C ARG A 41 -7.71 20.27 -1.06
N ILE A 42 -7.19 19.68 -2.13
CA ILE A 42 -7.69 19.88 -3.50
C ILE A 42 -9.16 19.47 -3.63
N ILE A 43 -9.55 18.32 -3.07
CA ILE A 43 -10.95 17.85 -3.10
C ILE A 43 -11.87 18.85 -2.40
N SER A 44 -11.45 19.39 -1.25
CA SER A 44 -12.22 20.40 -0.50
C SER A 44 -12.38 21.71 -1.29
N GLU A 45 -11.34 22.16 -1.99
CA GLU A 45 -11.34 23.39 -2.79
C GLU A 45 -12.20 23.25 -4.05
N LYS A 46 -12.20 22.06 -4.67
CA LYS A 46 -12.92 21.78 -5.92
C LYS A 46 -14.42 21.54 -5.74
N LYS A 47 -14.92 21.43 -4.50
CA LYS A 47 -16.33 21.17 -4.17
C LYS A 47 -16.91 20.00 -4.96
N VAL A 48 -16.25 18.83 -4.86
CA VAL A 48 -16.71 17.59 -5.49
C VAL A 48 -18.17 17.33 -5.10
N SER A 49 -19.00 16.88 -6.05
CA SER A 49 -20.42 16.61 -5.81
C SER A 49 -20.60 15.63 -4.64
N ALA A 50 -21.64 15.84 -3.84
CA ALA A 50 -22.04 14.94 -2.75
C ALA A 50 -22.43 13.53 -3.24
N ASP A 51 -22.61 13.35 -4.56
CA ASP A 51 -22.81 12.04 -5.18
C ASP A 51 -21.56 11.14 -5.09
N TYR A 52 -20.40 11.69 -4.75
CA TYR A 52 -19.13 10.97 -4.66
C TYR A 52 -18.58 11.01 -3.24
N GLU A 53 -18.17 9.84 -2.76
CA GLU A 53 -17.37 9.70 -1.56
C GLU A 53 -15.95 9.30 -1.95
N VAL A 54 -15.05 10.27 -1.89
CA VAL A 54 -13.64 10.07 -2.26
C VAL A 54 -12.88 9.61 -1.03
N LYS A 55 -12.34 8.39 -1.09
CA LYS A 55 -11.51 7.83 -0.03
C LYS A 55 -10.12 8.47 -0.01
N ASP A 56 -9.40 8.23 1.07
CA ASP A 56 -7.99 8.61 1.19
C ASP A 56 -7.14 8.05 0.06
N VAL A 57 -6.13 8.83 -0.35
CA VAL A 57 -5.11 8.41 -1.30
C VAL A 57 -4.27 7.31 -0.69
N VAL A 58 -4.10 6.25 -1.47
CA VAL A 58 -3.19 5.16 -1.16
C VAL A 58 -2.08 5.13 -2.19
N MET A 59 -0.84 5.05 -1.72
CA MET A 59 0.32 4.85 -2.58
C MET A 59 0.72 3.38 -2.57
N VAL A 60 1.02 2.82 -3.74
CA VAL A 60 1.41 1.43 -3.87
C VAL A 60 2.56 1.24 -4.85
N ASN A 61 3.56 0.46 -4.43
CA ASN A 61 4.66 0.06 -5.31
C ASN A 61 4.20 -1.13 -6.14
N ILE A 62 4.25 -1.00 -7.46
CA ILE A 62 3.76 -2.02 -8.38
C ILE A 62 4.58 -3.32 -8.29
N GLU A 63 5.89 -3.22 -8.08
CA GLU A 63 6.72 -4.42 -7.91
C GLU A 63 6.30 -5.20 -6.68
N GLN A 64 5.96 -4.49 -5.60
CA GLN A 64 5.50 -5.12 -4.37
C GLN A 64 4.14 -5.79 -4.54
N LEU A 65 3.21 -5.17 -5.26
CA LEU A 65 1.94 -5.80 -5.63
C LEU A 65 2.16 -7.08 -6.44
N MET A 66 3.04 -7.03 -7.45
CA MET A 66 3.38 -8.20 -8.27
C MET A 66 3.96 -9.34 -7.43
N ARG A 67 4.77 -9.05 -6.40
CA ARG A 67 5.34 -10.07 -5.50
C ARG A 67 4.28 -10.88 -4.75
N ILE A 68 3.13 -10.28 -4.48
CA ILE A 68 2.01 -10.91 -3.75
C ILE A 68 0.81 -11.25 -4.65
N GLU A 69 0.93 -11.07 -5.97
CA GLU A 69 -0.13 -11.32 -6.97
C GLU A 69 -0.81 -12.69 -6.78
N LYS A 70 -0.02 -13.74 -6.52
CA LYS A 70 -0.54 -15.10 -6.31
C LYS A 70 -1.51 -15.23 -5.13
N PHE A 71 -1.44 -14.33 -4.14
CA PHE A 71 -2.35 -14.34 -3.00
C PHE A 71 -3.69 -13.70 -3.37
N PHE A 72 -3.68 -12.68 -4.22
CA PHE A 72 -4.91 -12.14 -4.82
C PHE A 72 -5.57 -13.15 -5.74
N ALA A 73 -4.81 -13.79 -6.63
CA ALA A 73 -5.32 -14.81 -7.53
C ALA A 73 -5.90 -16.03 -6.80
N ALA A 74 -5.41 -16.32 -5.60
CA ALA A 74 -5.92 -17.39 -4.74
C ALA A 74 -7.00 -16.93 -3.75
N GLU A 75 -7.54 -15.71 -3.90
CA GLU A 75 -8.56 -15.09 -3.04
C GLU A 75 -8.17 -15.05 -1.54
N LYS A 76 -6.87 -15.09 -1.24
CA LYS A 76 -6.34 -14.97 0.12
C LYS A 76 -6.19 -13.52 0.55
N LEU A 77 -6.08 -12.62 -0.41
CA LEU A 77 -6.06 -11.17 -0.22
C LEU A 77 -7.09 -10.56 -1.17
N ASP A 78 -7.75 -9.50 -0.71
CA ASP A 78 -8.64 -8.67 -1.52
C ASP A 78 -8.18 -7.21 -1.44
N LEU A 79 -7.98 -6.56 -2.58
CA LEU A 79 -7.37 -5.23 -2.61
C LEU A 79 -8.31 -4.16 -2.03
N ALA A 80 -9.61 -4.27 -2.28
CA ALA A 80 -10.59 -3.32 -1.76
C ALA A 80 -10.67 -3.41 -0.23
N TYR A 81 -10.71 -4.64 0.30
CA TYR A 81 -10.62 -4.92 1.72
C TYR A 81 -9.34 -4.34 2.33
N LEU A 82 -8.17 -4.65 1.74
CA LEU A 82 -6.88 -4.15 2.22
C LEU A 82 -6.81 -2.62 2.27
N ILE A 83 -7.33 -1.93 1.25
CA ILE A 83 -7.35 -0.46 1.23
C ILE A 83 -8.26 0.07 2.34
N ASN A 84 -9.48 -0.46 2.50
CA ASN A 84 -10.40 -0.01 3.55
C ASN A 84 -9.82 -0.27 4.94
N SER A 85 -9.30 -1.48 5.20
CA SER A 85 -8.69 -1.82 6.48
C SER A 85 -7.42 -1.03 6.76
N TYR A 86 -6.65 -0.64 5.73
CA TYR A 86 -5.52 0.26 5.89
C TYR A 86 -5.96 1.68 6.28
N ILE A 87 -7.04 2.20 5.68
CA ILE A 87 -7.59 3.51 6.04
C ILE A 87 -8.03 3.50 7.51
N GLU A 88 -8.76 2.47 7.94
CA GLU A 88 -9.15 2.27 9.34
C GLU A 88 -7.91 2.18 10.25
N TYR A 89 -6.91 1.39 9.88
CA TYR A 89 -5.66 1.25 10.63
C TYR A 89 -4.94 2.59 10.85
N LYS A 90 -4.95 3.50 9.86
CA LYS A 90 -4.36 4.85 10.02
C LYS A 90 -5.10 5.71 11.05
N GLU A 91 -6.39 5.46 11.27
CA GLU A 91 -7.22 6.22 12.21
C GLU A 91 -7.08 5.71 13.66
N GLU A 92 -6.63 4.47 13.85
CA GLU A 92 -6.48 3.86 15.19
C GLU A 92 -5.46 4.61 16.08
N PHE A 93 -4.33 5.04 15.50
CA PHE A 93 -3.26 5.69 16.23
C PHE A 93 -2.60 6.79 15.39
N GLU A 94 -2.22 7.91 16.02
CA GLU A 94 -1.57 9.04 15.33
C GLU A 94 -0.29 8.61 14.57
N LEU A 95 0.49 7.71 15.16
CA LEU A 95 1.70 7.17 14.53
C LEU A 95 1.42 6.37 13.24
N ASN A 96 0.20 5.83 13.08
CA ASN A 96 -0.16 5.06 11.89
C ASN A 96 -0.42 5.97 10.68
N GLN A 97 -0.67 7.26 10.87
CA GLN A 97 -0.98 8.19 9.78
C GLN A 97 0.14 8.29 8.72
N VAL A 98 1.39 8.11 9.16
CA VAL A 98 2.58 8.14 8.29
C VAL A 98 3.00 6.74 7.81
N PHE A 99 2.32 5.69 8.27
CA PHE A 99 2.68 4.32 7.97
C PHE A 99 2.36 3.98 6.51
N PRO A 100 3.32 3.52 5.69
CA PRO A 100 3.09 3.30 4.26
C PRO A 100 2.26 2.03 4.01
N PHE A 101 1.34 2.10 3.04
CA PHE A 101 0.47 0.99 2.65
C PHE A 101 1.25 -0.26 2.23
N ASN A 102 2.39 -0.06 1.58
CA ASN A 102 3.32 -1.12 1.19
C ASN A 102 3.84 -1.95 2.38
N LYS A 103 4.11 -1.31 3.52
CA LYS A 103 4.48 -2.07 4.74
C LYS A 103 3.27 -2.81 5.29
N TYR A 104 2.09 -2.18 5.26
CA TYR A 104 0.83 -2.76 5.75
C TYR A 104 0.44 -4.01 4.95
N ILE A 105 0.45 -3.94 3.61
CA ILE A 105 0.06 -5.05 2.75
C ILE A 105 0.96 -6.28 2.93
N PHE A 106 2.25 -6.08 3.19
CA PHE A 106 3.14 -7.19 3.52
C PHE A 106 2.88 -7.79 4.90
N GLN A 107 2.44 -7.00 5.88
CA GLN A 107 2.00 -7.53 7.17
C GLN A 107 0.75 -8.40 7.00
N GLU A 108 -0.22 -7.95 6.23
CA GLU A 108 -1.42 -8.74 5.91
C GLU A 108 -1.09 -9.99 5.09
N ALA A 109 -0.22 -9.87 4.09
CA ALA A 109 0.23 -11.00 3.29
C ALA A 109 0.91 -12.07 4.17
N ARG A 110 1.72 -11.67 5.16
CA ARG A 110 2.37 -12.61 6.10
C ARG A 110 1.36 -13.41 6.90
N LYS A 111 0.23 -12.81 7.32
CA LYS A 111 -0.84 -13.52 8.05
C LYS A 111 -1.46 -14.65 7.22
N VAL A 112 -1.44 -14.53 5.89
CA VAL A 112 -1.97 -15.55 4.96
C VAL A 112 -0.89 -16.44 4.32
N GLY A 113 0.32 -16.44 4.89
CA GLY A 113 1.41 -17.34 4.53
C GLY A 113 2.39 -16.77 3.49
N TYR A 114 2.48 -15.46 3.33
CA TYR A 114 3.59 -14.85 2.60
C TYR A 114 4.87 -14.92 3.43
N GLU A 115 5.88 -15.59 2.87
CA GLU A 115 7.24 -15.59 3.39
C GLU A 115 8.09 -14.66 2.52
N LEU A 116 8.76 -13.69 3.15
CA LEU A 116 9.83 -12.97 2.49
C LEU A 116 10.95 -13.98 2.23
N LYS A 117 11.07 -14.43 0.98
CA LYS A 117 12.22 -15.22 0.56
C LYS A 117 13.46 -14.35 0.77
N LYS A 118 14.39 -14.82 1.60
CA LYS A 118 15.72 -14.22 1.72
C LYS A 118 16.31 -14.06 0.32
N THR A 119 16.88 -12.90 0.04
CA THR A 119 17.65 -12.73 -1.18
C THR A 119 18.94 -13.53 -1.04
N ARG A 120 19.45 -14.08 -2.14
CA ARG A 120 20.77 -14.73 -2.16
C ARG A 120 21.86 -13.84 -1.54
N TRP A 121 21.76 -12.53 -1.78
CA TRP A 121 22.65 -11.54 -1.20
C TRP A 121 22.62 -11.50 0.33
N PHE A 122 21.44 -11.66 0.95
CA PHE A 122 21.34 -11.75 2.41
C PHE A 122 22.07 -12.98 2.93
N ASP A 123 21.92 -14.14 2.28
CA ASP A 123 22.63 -15.36 2.66
C ASP A 123 24.14 -15.21 2.47
N GLU A 124 24.59 -14.62 1.35
CA GLU A 124 26.01 -14.33 1.09
C GLU A 124 26.61 -13.38 2.13
N VAL A 125 25.91 -12.31 2.51
CA VAL A 125 26.37 -11.37 3.54
C VAL A 125 26.41 -12.06 4.91
N PHE A 126 25.40 -12.85 5.24
CA PHE A 126 25.32 -13.57 6.51
C PHE A 126 26.44 -14.62 6.63
N GLU A 127 26.69 -15.41 5.58
CA GLU A 127 27.80 -16.37 5.53
C GLU A 127 29.17 -15.69 5.65
N ASN A 128 29.35 -14.55 5.00
CA ASN A 128 30.59 -13.76 5.14
C ASN A 128 30.80 -13.24 6.57
N LEU A 129 29.73 -12.79 7.23
CA LEU A 129 29.78 -12.35 8.63
C LEU A 129 30.12 -13.52 9.57
N GLU A 130 29.51 -14.70 9.39
CA GLU A 130 29.87 -15.89 10.16
C GLU A 130 31.33 -16.33 9.93
N MET A 131 31.81 -16.26 8.68
CA MET A 131 33.22 -16.58 8.37
C MET A 131 34.19 -15.60 9.03
N LEU A 132 33.85 -14.31 9.11
CA LEU A 132 34.67 -13.31 9.79
C LEU A 132 34.71 -13.53 11.30
N ASP A 133 33.60 -13.96 11.90
CA ASP A 133 33.52 -14.26 13.33
C ASP A 133 34.33 -15.52 13.69
N ARG A 134 34.26 -16.56 12.86
CA ARG A 134 35.08 -17.79 13.01
C ARG A 134 36.58 -17.55 12.81
N LYS A 135 36.97 -16.52 12.05
CA LYS A 135 38.39 -16.13 11.84
C LYS A 135 38.96 -15.25 12.94
N ARG A 136 38.13 -14.76 13.87
CA ARG A 136 38.56 -13.95 15.03
C ARG A 136 38.83 -14.79 16.29
N LEU A 137 38.61 -16.11 16.23
CA LEU A 137 39.05 -17.12 17.19
C LEU A 137 40.34 -17.80 16.70
#